data_AF-A0A5C4JEY0-F1
#
_entry.id   AF-A0A5C4JEY0-F1
#
_cell.length_a   1.000
_cell.length_b   1.000
_cell.length_c   1.000
_cell.angle_alpha   90.00
_cell.angle_beta   90.00
_cell.angle_gamma   90.00
#
_symmetry.space_group_name_H-M   'P 1'
#
loop_
_entity.id
_entity.type
_entity.pdbx_description
1 polymer ?
#
loop_
_entity_poly.entity_id
_entity_poly.type
_entity_poly.pdbx_seq_one_letter_code
_entity_poly.pdbx_strand_id
1 'polypeptide(L)'
;MHGQLIPLAHDAVPNVASYLRGHRPADSGSAAYLAALAADIAAYLSAAHAPATSAKYAHGWAEFTGFCERFGLEVGVPDQPAAVEVVALYLAELGQAGIAMSTVDQRIAAIRHAHTDAGLTTPTDHPWIRRVRRGLRRTHGVHATGKDAVSIPLLIAMIRTRPVPPPPHPAARAAARRAYLIALRDRCLLLLGFFAGVRREEFAGIRVDDLELLEPGLRITLGRTKTDQEGVGRAIDVPYAPAELDQPAAYAST
;
A
#
# COMPACT_ATOMS: atom_id res chain seq x y z
N MET A 1 24.66 -3.04 7.63
CA MET A 1 24.65 -1.81 6.82
C MET A 1 23.37 -1.83 6.00
N HIS A 2 22.67 -0.69 5.94
CA HIS A 2 21.33 -0.59 5.38
C HIS A 2 21.29 -0.96 3.89
N GLY A 3 20.24 -1.67 3.46
CA GLY A 3 19.96 -2.05 2.08
C GLY A 3 19.83 -0.83 1.17
N GLN A 4 20.98 -0.29 0.78
CA GLN A 4 21.05 0.76 -0.22
C GLN A 4 20.56 0.16 -1.54
N LEU A 5 19.62 0.86 -2.16
CA LEU A 5 19.30 0.68 -3.57
C LEU A 5 20.61 0.73 -4.37
N ILE A 6 20.68 0.03 -5.51
CA ILE A 6 21.81 0.19 -6.45
C ILE A 6 22.05 1.71 -6.56
N PRO A 7 23.26 2.20 -6.23
CA PRO A 7 23.55 3.61 -6.35
C PRO A 7 23.13 4.04 -7.74
N LEU A 8 22.23 5.02 -7.82
CA LEU A 8 21.80 5.54 -9.11
C LEU A 8 23.08 5.87 -9.88
N ALA A 9 23.26 5.26 -11.05
CA ALA A 9 24.24 5.76 -11.99
C ALA A 9 23.99 7.26 -12.11
N HIS A 10 25.04 8.08 -12.15
CA HIS A 10 24.93 9.54 -12.16
C HIS A 10 24.05 10.06 -13.32
N ASP A 11 23.72 9.19 -14.28
CA ASP A 11 22.93 9.38 -15.49
C ASP A 11 21.50 8.81 -15.46
N ALA A 12 21.06 8.13 -14.39
CA ALA A 12 19.77 7.41 -14.38
C ALA A 12 18.52 8.32 -14.22
N VAL A 13 18.71 9.53 -13.68
CA VAL A 13 17.68 10.58 -13.71
C VAL A 13 18.13 11.62 -14.72
N PRO A 14 17.28 12.04 -15.69
CA PRO A 14 17.60 13.15 -16.56
C PRO A 14 18.03 14.34 -15.71
N ASN A 15 19.32 14.67 -15.71
CA ASN A 15 19.82 15.81 -14.96
C ASN A 15 19.50 17.07 -15.78
N VAL A 16 18.24 17.47 -15.73
CA VAL A 16 17.70 18.61 -16.49
C VAL A 16 18.51 19.87 -16.17
N ALA A 17 18.92 20.04 -14.91
CA ALA A 17 19.80 21.14 -14.51
C ALA A 17 21.17 21.09 -15.23
N SER A 18 21.76 19.90 -15.38
CA SER A 18 23.01 19.72 -16.13
C SER A 18 22.83 19.92 -17.64
N TYR A 19 21.73 19.41 -18.21
CA TYR A 19 21.35 19.66 -19.60
C TYR A 19 21.24 21.16 -19.86
N LEU A 20 20.52 21.89 -19.01
CA LEU A 20 20.31 23.34 -19.15
C LEU A 20 21.62 24.15 -19.04
N ARG A 21 22.63 23.69 -18.29
CA ARG A 21 23.96 24.33 -18.25
C ARG A 21 24.69 24.32 -19.60
N GLY A 22 24.43 23.32 -20.43
CA GLY A 22 24.98 23.22 -21.78
C GLY A 22 24.20 24.01 -22.84
N HIS A 23 23.08 24.63 -22.47
CA HIS A 23 22.19 25.34 -23.39
C HIS A 23 22.14 26.82 -23.02
N ARG A 24 22.05 27.69 -24.03
CA ARG A 24 21.85 29.13 -23.84
C ARG A 24 20.40 29.47 -24.16
N PRO A 25 19.54 29.69 -23.16
CA PRO A 25 18.18 30.15 -23.38
C PRO A 25 18.19 31.50 -24.12
N ALA A 26 17.15 31.80 -24.89
CA ALA A 26 17.07 33.00 -25.72
C ALA A 26 17.19 34.31 -24.92
N ASP A 27 16.69 34.31 -23.69
CA ASP A 27 16.77 35.44 -22.75
C ASP A 27 16.75 34.98 -21.28
N SER A 28 16.91 35.93 -20.35
CA SER A 28 16.89 35.69 -18.91
C SER A 28 15.54 35.18 -18.39
N GLY A 29 14.43 35.55 -19.04
CA GLY A 29 13.09 35.07 -18.68
C GLY A 29 12.92 33.57 -19.01
N SER A 30 13.41 33.17 -20.17
CA SER A 30 13.46 31.78 -20.63
C SER A 30 14.33 30.92 -19.71
N ALA A 31 15.48 31.46 -19.26
CA ALA A 31 16.34 30.77 -18.31
C ALA A 31 15.65 30.50 -16.97
N ALA A 32 14.96 31.52 -16.42
CA ALA A 32 14.22 31.39 -15.16
C ALA A 32 13.05 30.40 -15.29
N TYR A 33 12.31 30.45 -16.39
CA TYR A 33 11.21 29.53 -16.66
C TYR A 33 11.67 28.07 -16.78
N LEU A 34 12.75 27.80 -17.51
CA LEU A 34 13.30 26.44 -17.65
C LEU A 34 13.85 25.90 -16.32
N ALA A 35 14.40 26.76 -15.46
CA ALA A 35 14.82 26.36 -14.11
C ALA A 35 13.62 26.00 -13.22
N ALA A 36 12.51 26.73 -13.32
CA ALA A 36 11.26 26.39 -12.62
C ALA A 36 10.71 25.03 -13.08
N LEU A 37 10.67 24.78 -14.39
CA LEU A 37 10.26 23.47 -14.93
C LEU A 37 11.17 22.33 -14.48
N ALA A 38 12.49 22.56 -14.35
CA ALA A 38 13.40 21.56 -13.82
C ALA A 38 13.10 21.22 -12.35
N ALA A 39 12.69 22.20 -11.55
CA ALA A 39 12.25 21.97 -10.17
C ALA A 39 10.92 21.19 -10.12
N ASP A 40 9.98 21.50 -11.02
CA ASP A 40 8.71 20.76 -11.14
C ASP A 40 8.95 19.28 -11.50
N ILE A 41 9.86 18.99 -12.44
CA ILE A 41 10.22 17.61 -12.81
C ILE A 41 10.75 16.85 -11.59
N ALA A 42 11.60 17.47 -10.77
CA ALA A 42 12.09 16.84 -9.54
C ALA A 42 10.94 16.55 -8.55
N ALA A 43 9.99 17.48 -8.41
CA ALA A 43 8.80 17.27 -7.58
C ALA A 43 7.90 16.13 -8.12
N TYR A 44 7.70 16.05 -9.44
CA TYR A 44 6.93 14.97 -10.07
C TYR A 44 7.58 13.61 -9.89
N LEU A 45 8.90 13.51 -10.06
CA LEU A 45 9.65 12.27 -9.79
C LEU A 45 9.52 11.85 -8.32
N SER A 46 9.59 12.81 -7.39
CA SER A 46 9.38 12.52 -5.97
C SER A 46 7.94 12.10 -5.65
N ALA A 47 6.95 12.62 -6.38
CA ALA A 47 5.53 12.32 -6.18
C ALA A 47 5.05 11.07 -6.92
N ALA A 48 5.87 10.51 -7.83
CA ALA A 48 5.50 9.38 -8.69
C ALA A 48 5.22 8.08 -7.92
N HIS A 49 5.71 7.94 -6.69
CA HIS A 49 5.51 6.75 -5.87
C HIS A 49 4.89 7.08 -4.52
N ALA A 50 3.78 6.41 -4.20
CA ALA A 50 3.20 6.48 -2.86
C ALA A 50 4.21 5.94 -1.82
N PRO A 51 4.38 6.58 -0.64
CA PRO A 51 5.37 6.18 0.36
C PRO A 51 5.29 4.69 0.76
N ALA A 52 4.08 4.15 0.84
CA ALA A 52 3.83 2.74 1.15
C ALA A 52 4.29 1.77 0.04
N THR A 53 4.30 2.22 -1.22
CA THR A 53 4.80 1.45 -2.36
C THR A 53 6.33 1.45 -2.36
N SER A 54 6.95 2.61 -2.12
CA SER A 54 8.41 2.73 -1.99
C SER A 54 8.96 1.88 -0.85
N ALA A 55 8.29 1.87 0.32
CA ALA A 55 8.70 1.04 1.46
C ALA A 55 8.68 -0.47 1.13
N LYS A 56 7.70 -0.92 0.33
CA LYS A 56 7.63 -2.32 -0.11
C LYS A 56 8.77 -2.68 -1.05
N TYR A 57 9.06 -1.81 -2.03
CA TYR A 57 10.17 -2.04 -2.94
C TYR A 57 11.51 -2.03 -2.21
N ALA A 58 11.74 -1.06 -1.30
CA ALA A 58 12.95 -1.03 -0.48
C ALA A 58 13.12 -2.30 0.35
N HIS A 59 12.06 -2.78 1.01
CA HIS A 59 12.12 -4.03 1.76
C HIS A 59 12.36 -5.24 0.85
N GLY A 60 11.67 -5.33 -0.28
CA GLY A 60 11.88 -6.43 -1.23
C GLY A 60 13.28 -6.44 -1.84
N TRP A 61 13.86 -5.25 -2.08
CA TRP A 61 15.24 -5.10 -2.54
C TRP A 61 16.23 -5.56 -1.47
N ALA A 62 16.08 -5.09 -0.22
CA ALA A 62 16.96 -5.48 0.89
C ALA A 62 16.99 -7.00 1.13
N GLU A 63 15.88 -7.69 0.90
CA GLU A 63 15.79 -9.14 1.06
C GLU A 63 16.53 -9.87 -0.07
N PHE A 64 16.47 -9.35 -1.29
CA PHE A 64 17.24 -9.88 -2.42
C PHE A 64 18.73 -9.60 -2.25
N THR A 65 19.13 -8.40 -1.84
CA THR A 65 20.54 -8.08 -1.60
C THR A 65 21.09 -8.89 -0.43
N GLY A 66 20.32 -9.08 0.65
CA GLY A 66 20.71 -9.93 1.76
C GLY A 66 20.86 -11.42 1.37
N PHE A 67 20.07 -11.90 0.41
CA PHE A 67 20.32 -13.22 -0.22
C PHE A 67 21.66 -13.24 -0.94
N CYS A 68 21.93 -12.23 -1.77
CA CYS A 68 23.16 -12.18 -2.55
C CYS A 68 24.40 -12.08 -1.66
N GLU A 69 24.36 -11.21 -0.64
CA GLU A 69 25.42 -11.06 0.37
C GLU A 69 25.70 -12.38 1.09
N ARG A 70 24.65 -13.13 1.48
CA ARG A 70 24.78 -14.42 2.16
C ARG A 70 25.57 -15.44 1.34
N PHE A 71 25.50 -15.38 0.02
CA PHE A 71 26.15 -16.33 -0.89
C PHE A 71 27.31 -15.73 -1.68
N GLY A 72 27.73 -14.49 -1.38
CA GLY A 72 28.79 -13.79 -2.11
C GLY A 72 28.46 -13.54 -3.58
N LEU A 73 27.19 -13.39 -3.92
CA LEU A 73 26.70 -13.13 -5.27
C LEU A 73 26.64 -11.61 -5.52
N GLU A 74 26.92 -11.20 -6.75
CA GLU A 74 26.79 -9.80 -7.15
C GLU A 74 25.32 -9.46 -7.45
N VAL A 75 24.84 -8.38 -6.83
CA VAL A 75 23.49 -7.82 -7.04
C VAL A 75 23.38 -6.98 -8.32
N GLY A 76 24.43 -7.01 -9.15
CA GLY A 76 24.74 -6.02 -10.17
C GLY A 76 25.86 -5.09 -9.68
N VAL A 77 26.88 -4.87 -10.51
CA VAL A 77 27.85 -3.77 -10.31
C VAL A 77 27.21 -2.46 -10.77
N PRO A 78 27.72 -1.29 -10.35
CA PRO A 78 27.37 -0.03 -11.01
C PRO A 78 27.47 -0.23 -12.53
N ASP A 79 26.39 0.08 -13.24
CA ASP A 79 26.22 -0.09 -14.69
C ASP A 79 25.93 -1.51 -15.23
N GLN A 80 25.75 -2.53 -14.38
CA GLN A 80 25.31 -3.86 -14.83
C GLN A 80 24.17 -4.43 -13.98
N PRO A 81 23.17 -5.06 -14.61
CA PRO A 81 22.10 -5.72 -13.87
C PRO A 81 22.59 -6.99 -13.18
N ALA A 82 21.88 -7.42 -12.14
CA ALA A 82 22.06 -8.75 -11.57
C ALA A 82 21.91 -9.83 -12.66
N ALA A 83 22.71 -10.89 -12.58
CA ALA A 83 22.58 -12.02 -13.48
C ALA A 83 21.20 -12.69 -13.34
N VAL A 84 20.65 -13.17 -14.46
CA VAL A 84 19.35 -13.86 -14.49
C VAL A 84 19.37 -15.09 -13.59
N GLU A 85 20.49 -15.79 -13.54
CA GLU A 85 20.74 -16.97 -12.71
C GLU A 85 20.62 -16.65 -11.22
N VAL A 86 21.14 -15.51 -10.77
CA VAL A 86 21.06 -15.07 -9.36
C VAL A 86 19.59 -14.83 -8.97
N VAL A 87 18.82 -14.18 -9.84
CA VAL A 87 17.38 -13.99 -9.61
C VAL A 87 16.66 -15.34 -9.58
N ALA A 88 17.00 -16.27 -10.49
CA ALA A 88 16.39 -17.61 -10.51
C ALA A 88 16.68 -18.41 -9.23
N LEU A 89 17.91 -18.38 -8.72
CA LEU A 89 18.30 -19.00 -7.45
C LEU A 89 17.51 -18.42 -6.27
N TYR A 90 17.37 -17.10 -6.23
CA TYR A 90 16.57 -16.43 -5.21
C TYR A 90 15.09 -16.87 -5.25
N LEU A 91 14.48 -16.94 -6.43
CA LEU A 91 13.10 -17.42 -6.57
C LEU A 91 12.95 -18.88 -6.14
N ALA A 92 13.95 -19.72 -6.38
CA ALA A 92 13.95 -21.11 -5.92
C ALA A 92 14.02 -21.20 -4.39
N GLU A 93 14.85 -20.38 -3.73
CA GLU A 93 14.90 -20.32 -2.26
C GLU A 93 13.57 -19.89 -1.66
N LEU A 94 12.93 -18.84 -2.21
CA LEU A 94 11.60 -18.42 -1.77
C LEU A 94 10.56 -19.55 -1.90
N GLY A 95 10.69 -20.37 -2.96
CA GLY A 95 9.88 -21.57 -3.14
C GLY A 95 10.08 -22.62 -2.06
N GLN A 96 11.34 -22.95 -1.77
CA GLN A 96 11.70 -23.93 -0.73
C GLN A 96 11.26 -23.46 0.67
N ALA A 97 11.36 -22.16 0.93
CA ALA A 97 10.88 -21.55 2.17
C ALA A 97 9.34 -21.45 2.26
N GLY A 98 8.60 -21.89 1.25
CA GLY A 98 7.13 -21.86 1.25
C GLY A 98 6.54 -20.45 1.21
N ILE A 99 7.27 -19.48 0.66
CA ILE A 99 6.83 -18.09 0.60
C ILE A 99 5.64 -17.96 -0.35
N ALA A 100 4.60 -17.24 0.09
CA ALA A 100 3.40 -17.02 -0.69
C ALA A 100 3.69 -16.37 -2.05
N MET A 101 3.00 -16.80 -3.12
CA MET A 101 3.21 -16.29 -4.47
C MET A 101 3.00 -14.76 -4.59
N SER A 102 2.11 -14.18 -3.79
CA SER A 102 1.93 -12.72 -3.73
C SER A 102 3.18 -12.00 -3.23
N THR A 103 3.89 -12.59 -2.26
CA THR A 103 5.17 -12.08 -1.77
C THR A 103 6.27 -12.29 -2.80
N VAL A 104 6.31 -13.44 -3.47
CA VAL A 104 7.27 -13.69 -4.57
C VAL A 104 7.10 -12.65 -5.69
N ASP A 105 5.87 -12.40 -6.11
CA ASP A 105 5.55 -11.39 -7.12
C ASP A 105 5.97 -9.99 -6.67
N GLN A 106 5.82 -9.68 -5.38
CA GLN A 106 6.28 -8.44 -4.78
C GLN A 106 7.81 -8.32 -4.81
N ARG A 107 8.56 -9.41 -4.51
CA ARG A 107 10.03 -9.43 -4.61
C ARG A 107 10.51 -9.21 -6.04
N ILE A 108 9.88 -9.88 -7.02
CA ILE A 108 10.16 -9.67 -8.45
C ILE A 108 9.94 -8.20 -8.83
N ALA A 109 8.84 -7.59 -8.39
CA ALA A 109 8.56 -6.18 -8.67
C ALA A 109 9.61 -5.25 -8.03
N ALA A 110 10.10 -5.55 -6.82
CA ALA A 110 11.15 -4.79 -6.16
C ALA A 110 12.49 -4.87 -6.93
N ILE A 111 12.89 -6.08 -7.36
CA ILE A 111 14.10 -6.27 -8.18
C ILE A 111 13.98 -5.50 -9.49
N ARG A 112 12.83 -5.61 -10.18
CA ARG A 112 12.56 -4.85 -11.40
C ARG A 112 12.72 -3.35 -11.17
N HIS A 113 12.08 -2.81 -10.14
CA HIS A 113 12.09 -1.39 -9.82
C HIS A 113 13.51 -0.89 -9.55
N ALA A 114 14.28 -1.59 -8.72
CA ALA A 114 15.66 -1.19 -8.42
C ALA A 114 16.54 -1.10 -9.69
N HIS A 115 16.36 -2.02 -10.65
CA HIS A 115 17.09 -1.97 -11.92
C HIS A 115 16.58 -0.85 -12.82
N THR A 116 15.26 -0.68 -12.97
CA THR A 116 14.70 0.35 -13.83
C THR A 116 15.01 1.76 -13.33
N ASP A 117 14.98 1.96 -12.01
CA ASP A 117 15.33 3.25 -11.38
C ASP A 117 16.81 3.58 -11.57
N ALA A 118 17.67 2.56 -11.61
CA ALA A 118 19.08 2.70 -11.96
C ALA A 118 19.34 2.83 -13.48
N GLY A 119 18.30 2.87 -14.32
CA GLY A 119 18.44 2.93 -15.78
C GLY A 119 18.94 1.63 -16.43
N LEU A 120 18.93 0.52 -15.70
CA LEU A 120 19.44 -0.78 -16.14
C LEU A 120 18.34 -1.63 -16.79
N THR A 121 18.76 -2.55 -17.66
CA THR A 121 17.88 -3.64 -18.09
C THR A 121 17.50 -4.50 -16.89
N THR A 122 16.26 -4.99 -16.86
CA THR A 122 15.79 -5.77 -15.72
C THR A 122 15.96 -7.28 -15.96
N PRO A 123 16.66 -8.02 -15.08
CA PRO A 123 16.80 -9.47 -15.21
C PRO A 123 15.47 -10.19 -15.05
N THR A 124 14.48 -9.57 -14.40
CA THR A 124 13.16 -10.18 -14.18
C THR A 124 12.34 -10.31 -15.46
N ASP A 125 12.67 -9.54 -16.49
CA ASP A 125 11.93 -9.56 -17.76
C ASP A 125 12.36 -10.72 -18.65
N HIS A 126 13.51 -11.34 -18.35
CA HIS A 126 14.06 -12.45 -19.08
C HIS A 126 13.07 -13.65 -19.12
N PRO A 127 12.88 -14.31 -20.29
CA PRO A 127 11.90 -15.39 -20.44
C PRO A 127 12.08 -16.56 -19.46
N TRP A 128 13.31 -16.86 -19.04
CA TRP A 128 13.58 -17.89 -18.04
C TRP A 128 12.96 -17.55 -16.68
N ILE A 129 13.05 -16.29 -16.21
CA ILE A 129 12.43 -15.90 -14.93
C ILE A 129 10.92 -16.08 -14.99
N ARG A 130 10.29 -15.75 -16.12
CA ARG A 130 8.86 -15.99 -16.34
C ARG A 130 8.50 -17.47 -16.26
N ARG A 131 9.36 -18.35 -16.78
CA ARG A 131 9.19 -19.82 -16.70
C ARG A 131 9.38 -20.34 -15.27
N VAL A 132 10.42 -19.89 -14.57
CA VAL A 132 10.68 -20.23 -13.15
C VAL A 132 9.50 -19.83 -12.28
N ARG A 133 9.02 -18.58 -12.41
CA ARG A 133 7.83 -18.08 -11.69
C ARG A 133 6.59 -18.94 -11.96
N ARG A 134 6.37 -19.34 -13.23
CA ARG A 134 5.25 -20.23 -13.59
C ARG A 134 5.39 -21.61 -12.96
N GLY A 135 6.60 -22.18 -12.94
CA GLY A 135 6.91 -23.43 -12.26
C GLY A 135 6.63 -23.33 -10.76
N LEU A 136 7.15 -22.28 -10.12
CA LEU A 136 6.94 -22.01 -8.70
C LEU A 136 5.45 -21.93 -8.35
N ARG A 137 4.65 -21.24 -9.17
CA ARG A 137 3.20 -21.14 -8.98
C ARG A 137 2.49 -22.49 -9.10
N ARG A 138 2.99 -23.44 -9.89
CA ARG A 138 2.38 -24.77 -10.03
C ARG A 138 2.80 -25.70 -8.89
N THR A 139 4.04 -25.61 -8.45
CA THR A 139 4.59 -26.49 -7.42
C THR A 139 4.21 -26.03 -6.01
N HIS A 140 4.20 -24.71 -5.77
CA HIS A 140 4.02 -24.12 -4.44
C HIS A 140 2.83 -23.15 -4.35
N GLY A 141 2.16 -22.89 -5.46
CA GLY A 141 0.94 -22.07 -5.45
C GLY A 141 -0.20 -22.85 -4.80
N VAL A 142 -0.35 -22.67 -3.49
CA VAL A 142 -1.61 -22.99 -2.82
C VAL A 142 -2.67 -22.11 -3.47
N HIS A 143 -3.78 -22.70 -3.93
CA HIS A 143 -4.95 -21.92 -4.31
C HIS A 143 -5.23 -20.96 -3.17
N ALA A 144 -5.19 -19.65 -3.43
CA ALA A 144 -5.59 -18.68 -2.43
C ALA A 144 -7.07 -18.96 -2.15
N THR A 145 -7.34 -19.73 -1.09
CA THR A 145 -8.65 -19.78 -0.48
C THR A 145 -8.89 -18.37 0.03
N GLY A 146 -9.64 -17.60 -0.76
CA GLY A 146 -10.19 -16.35 -0.30
C GLY A 146 -10.84 -16.66 1.04
N LYS A 147 -10.45 -15.93 2.09
CA LYS A 147 -11.15 -16.06 3.37
C LYS A 147 -12.61 -15.76 3.09
N ASP A 148 -13.50 -16.55 3.67
CA ASP A 148 -14.93 -16.32 3.55
C ASP A 148 -15.23 -14.86 3.86
N ALA A 149 -16.02 -14.23 3.00
CA ALA A 149 -16.47 -12.87 3.24
C ALA A 149 -17.19 -12.85 4.60
N VAL A 150 -17.01 -11.76 5.35
CA VAL A 150 -17.82 -11.56 6.56
C VAL A 150 -19.28 -11.63 6.12
N SER A 151 -20.06 -12.51 6.75
CA SER A 151 -21.49 -12.62 6.52
C SER A 151 -22.25 -11.72 7.49
N ILE A 152 -23.50 -11.36 7.18
CA ILE A 152 -24.35 -10.61 8.14
C ILE A 152 -24.45 -11.34 9.49
N PRO A 153 -24.66 -12.67 9.56
CA PRO A 153 -24.63 -13.39 10.83
C PRO A 153 -23.32 -13.26 11.60
N LEU A 154 -22.18 -13.34 10.91
CA LEU A 154 -20.87 -13.16 11.54
C LEU A 154 -20.68 -11.72 12.04
N LEU A 155 -21.11 -10.72 11.26
CA LEU A 155 -21.09 -9.32 11.67
C LEU A 155 -21.92 -9.09 12.94
N ILE A 156 -23.15 -9.65 13.01
CA ILE A 156 -23.99 -9.59 14.20
C ILE A 156 -23.25 -10.20 15.40
N ALA A 157 -22.61 -11.36 15.23
CA ALA A 157 -21.83 -11.99 16.29
C ALA A 157 -20.66 -11.11 16.75
N MET A 158 -19.92 -10.50 15.82
CA MET A 158 -18.82 -9.57 16.11
C MET A 158 -19.30 -8.35 16.89
N ILE A 159 -20.41 -7.73 16.46
CA ILE A 159 -21.03 -6.59 17.13
C ILE A 159 -21.45 -6.95 18.56
N ARG A 160 -22.01 -8.15 18.78
CA ARG A 160 -22.39 -8.62 20.12
C ARG A 160 -21.21 -8.78 21.08
N THR A 161 -19.99 -8.97 20.57
CA THR A 161 -18.77 -8.97 21.41
C THR A 161 -18.35 -7.57 21.88
N ARG A 162 -19.01 -6.52 21.39
CA ARG A 162 -18.75 -5.11 21.70
C ARG A 162 -20.05 -4.40 22.10
N PRO A 163 -20.66 -4.77 23.24
CA PRO A 163 -21.87 -4.11 23.72
C PRO A 163 -21.59 -2.64 24.00
N VAL A 164 -22.49 -1.77 23.55
CA VAL A 164 -22.45 -0.34 23.84
C VAL A 164 -23.22 -0.12 25.15
N PRO A 165 -22.57 0.37 26.22
CA PRO A 165 -23.28 0.67 27.45
C PRO A 165 -24.26 1.83 27.22
N PRO A 166 -25.26 2.03 28.09
CA PRO A 166 -26.14 3.19 27.98
C PRO A 166 -25.32 4.51 27.99
N PRO A 167 -25.80 5.56 27.30
CA PRO A 167 -25.13 6.85 27.30
C PRO A 167 -24.89 7.32 28.74
N PRO A 168 -23.64 7.62 29.13
CA PRO A 168 -23.36 8.03 30.49
C PRO A 168 -23.95 9.42 30.74
N HIS A 169 -24.41 9.66 31.97
CA HIS A 169 -24.85 10.98 32.41
C HIS A 169 -23.76 12.03 32.15
N PRO A 170 -24.09 13.30 31.81
CA PRO A 170 -23.08 14.34 31.56
C PRO A 170 -22.06 14.53 32.69
N ALA A 171 -22.47 14.28 33.94
CA ALA A 171 -21.61 14.34 35.13
C ALA A 171 -20.86 13.03 35.44
N ALA A 172 -20.91 12.02 34.57
CA ALA A 172 -20.22 10.75 34.78
C ALA A 172 -18.69 10.93 34.75
N ARG A 173 -17.99 10.06 35.49
CA ARG A 173 -16.52 10.04 35.49
C ARG A 173 -15.98 9.84 34.07
N ALA A 174 -14.82 10.43 33.79
CA ALA A 174 -14.15 10.33 32.49
C ALA A 174 -13.98 8.88 32.00
N ALA A 175 -13.72 7.93 32.92
CA ALA A 175 -13.59 6.51 32.59
C ALA A 175 -14.87 5.91 31.97
N ALA A 176 -16.05 6.26 32.48
CA ALA A 176 -17.34 5.78 31.97
C ALA A 176 -17.62 6.36 30.57
N ARG A 177 -17.35 7.67 30.38
CA ARG A 177 -17.46 8.33 29.07
C ARG A 177 -16.51 7.71 28.05
N ARG A 178 -15.27 7.42 28.44
CA ARG A 178 -14.27 6.78 27.59
C ARG A 178 -14.71 5.37 27.16
N ALA A 179 -15.22 4.56 28.08
CA ALA A 179 -15.70 3.21 27.78
C ALA A 179 -16.86 3.24 26.76
N TYR A 180 -17.82 4.14 26.96
CA TYR A 180 -18.93 4.34 26.02
C TYR A 180 -18.45 4.73 24.61
N LEU A 181 -17.55 5.71 24.51
CA LEU A 181 -17.02 6.16 23.21
C LEU A 181 -16.20 5.09 22.50
N ILE A 182 -15.43 4.28 23.23
CA ILE A 182 -14.68 3.15 22.65
C ILE A 182 -15.65 2.11 22.07
N ALA A 183 -16.71 1.77 22.80
CA ALA A 183 -17.70 0.81 22.31
C ALA A 183 -18.42 1.31 21.05
N LEU A 184 -18.81 2.59 21.02
CA LEU A 184 -19.38 3.21 19.82
C LEU A 184 -18.41 3.17 18.63
N ARG A 185 -17.14 3.57 18.85
CA ARG A 185 -16.11 3.56 17.80
C ARG A 185 -15.93 2.16 17.22
N ASP A 186 -15.79 1.15 18.07
CA ASP A 186 -15.60 -0.23 17.63
C ASP A 186 -16.81 -0.73 16.83
N ARG A 187 -18.04 -0.37 17.23
CA ARG A 187 -19.26 -0.69 16.47
C ARG A 187 -19.30 0.03 15.12
N CYS A 188 -18.97 1.31 15.07
CA CYS A 188 -18.87 2.09 13.83
C CYS A 188 -17.83 1.48 12.87
N LEU A 189 -16.66 1.08 13.38
CA LEU A 189 -15.60 0.44 12.58
C LEU A 189 -16.10 -0.85 11.92
N LEU A 190 -16.85 -1.68 12.65
CA LEU A 190 -17.41 -2.92 12.11
C LEU A 190 -18.48 -2.65 11.05
N LEU A 191 -19.44 -1.77 11.33
CA LEU A 191 -20.56 -1.47 10.43
C LEU A 191 -20.08 -0.75 9.17
N LEU A 192 -19.34 0.34 9.31
CA LEU A 192 -18.83 1.09 8.17
C LEU A 192 -17.81 0.26 7.37
N GLY A 193 -16.95 -0.51 8.05
CA GLY A 193 -15.98 -1.38 7.37
C GLY A 193 -16.67 -2.44 6.52
N PHE A 194 -17.80 -2.98 7.00
CA PHE A 194 -18.60 -3.96 6.28
C PHE A 194 -19.41 -3.34 5.13
N PHE A 195 -20.19 -2.29 5.39
CA PHE A 195 -21.11 -1.73 4.41
C PHE A 195 -20.42 -0.84 3.36
N ALA A 196 -19.38 -0.10 3.75
CA ALA A 196 -18.65 0.77 2.81
C ALA A 196 -17.57 0.01 2.03
N GLY A 197 -17.12 -1.16 2.51
CA GLY A 197 -16.11 -1.99 1.85
C GLY A 197 -14.76 -1.30 1.66
N VAL A 198 -14.43 -0.32 2.52
CA VAL A 198 -13.23 0.50 2.39
C VAL A 198 -12.00 -0.22 2.93
N ARG A 199 -10.82 0.07 2.36
CA ARG A 199 -9.56 -0.52 2.84
C ARG A 199 -9.17 0.08 4.19
N ARG A 200 -8.40 -0.66 4.99
CA ARG A 200 -7.88 -0.18 6.30
C ARG A 200 -7.22 1.20 6.22
N GLU A 201 -6.42 1.44 5.18
CA GLU A 201 -5.72 2.72 4.97
C GLU A 201 -6.70 3.84 4.63
N GLU A 202 -7.75 3.56 3.84
CA GLU A 202 -8.81 4.52 3.52
C GLU A 202 -9.62 4.85 4.77
N PHE A 203 -10.02 3.83 5.54
CA PHE A 203 -10.77 3.99 6.78
C PHE A 203 -10.01 4.86 7.80
N ALA A 204 -8.71 4.61 7.97
CA ALA A 204 -7.87 5.35 8.91
C ALA A 204 -7.70 6.83 8.54
N GLY A 205 -7.94 7.18 7.27
CA GLY A 205 -7.85 8.55 6.77
C GLY A 205 -9.15 9.36 6.87
N ILE A 206 -10.29 8.72 7.16
CA ILE A 206 -11.60 9.40 7.22
C ILE A 206 -11.63 10.41 8.37
N ARG A 207 -11.99 11.64 8.06
CA ARG A 207 -12.25 12.74 9.01
C ARG A 207 -13.75 12.94 9.20
N VAL A 208 -14.11 13.66 10.26
CA VAL A 208 -15.52 14.03 10.50
C VAL A 208 -16.05 14.90 9.36
N ASP A 209 -15.22 15.78 8.80
CA ASP A 209 -15.58 16.67 7.70
C ASP A 209 -15.87 15.92 6.38
N ASP A 210 -15.42 14.66 6.29
CA ASP A 210 -15.66 13.80 5.13
C ASP A 210 -17.03 13.11 5.19
N LEU A 211 -17.80 13.34 6.27
CA LEU A 211 -19.06 12.68 6.56
C LEU A 211 -20.24 13.63 6.35
N GLU A 212 -21.19 13.20 5.51
CA GLU A 212 -22.46 13.89 5.30
C GLU A 212 -23.61 12.97 5.74
N LEU A 213 -24.40 13.42 6.71
CA LEU A 213 -25.61 12.69 7.12
C LEU A 213 -26.66 12.85 6.02
N LEU A 214 -27.13 11.73 5.50
CA LEU A 214 -28.19 11.67 4.51
C LEU A 214 -29.47 11.14 5.16
N GLU A 215 -30.62 11.46 4.58
CA GLU A 215 -31.86 10.75 4.87
C GLU A 215 -32.28 9.96 3.61
N PRO A 216 -32.06 8.62 3.57
CA PRO A 216 -31.53 7.76 4.63
C PRO A 216 -30.01 7.49 4.54
N GLY A 217 -29.28 7.64 5.65
CA GLY A 217 -27.95 7.06 5.86
C GLY A 217 -26.81 8.06 6.04
N LEU A 218 -25.66 7.73 5.44
CA LEU A 218 -24.39 8.44 5.60
C LEU A 218 -23.62 8.41 4.28
N ARG A 219 -23.18 9.56 3.78
CA ARG A 219 -22.18 9.63 2.71
C ARG A 219 -20.80 9.83 3.31
N ILE A 220 -19.85 9.03 2.82
CA ILE A 220 -18.42 9.11 3.16
C ILE A 220 -17.69 9.56 1.90
N THR A 221 -17.03 10.70 1.98
CA THR A 221 -16.15 11.18 0.91
C THR A 221 -14.74 10.69 1.18
N LEU A 222 -14.26 9.72 0.42
CA LEU A 222 -12.88 9.28 0.50
C LEU A 222 -12.02 10.21 -0.35
N GLY A 223 -11.02 10.83 0.28
CA GLY A 223 -9.92 11.49 -0.42
C GLY A 223 -9.05 10.49 -1.19
N ARG A 224 -7.88 10.95 -1.63
CA ARG A 224 -6.94 10.19 -2.48
C ARG A 224 -6.73 8.74 -1.97
N THR A 225 -7.24 7.76 -2.72
CA THR A 225 -7.14 6.34 -2.37
C THR A 225 -6.00 5.64 -3.12
N LYS A 226 -5.56 4.48 -2.66
CA LYS A 226 -4.49 3.69 -3.30
C LYS A 226 -4.82 3.25 -4.74
N THR A 227 -6.10 3.12 -5.08
CA THR A 227 -6.58 2.78 -6.43
C THR A 227 -6.91 4.00 -7.29
N ASP A 228 -6.81 5.20 -6.72
CA ASP A 228 -7.07 6.47 -7.38
C ASP A 228 -5.73 7.21 -7.58
N GLN A 229 -5.02 6.80 -8.63
CA GLN A 229 -3.71 7.36 -8.96
C GLN A 229 -3.81 8.85 -9.35
N GLU A 230 -4.99 9.30 -9.81
CA GLU A 230 -5.26 10.67 -10.27
C GLU A 230 -5.78 11.60 -9.15
N GLY A 231 -6.29 11.05 -8.04
CA GLY A 231 -6.67 11.81 -6.84
C GLY A 231 -8.03 12.49 -6.92
N VAL A 232 -8.95 11.97 -7.73
CA VAL A 232 -10.31 12.49 -7.91
C VAL A 232 -11.19 12.25 -6.68
N GLY A 233 -10.86 11.26 -5.84
CA GLY A 233 -11.65 10.83 -4.71
C GLY A 233 -12.91 10.05 -5.12
N ARG A 234 -13.59 9.49 -4.12
CA ARG A 234 -14.85 8.74 -4.32
C ARG A 234 -15.79 8.95 -3.15
N ALA A 235 -17.05 9.26 -3.43
CA ALA A 235 -18.12 9.21 -2.44
C ALA A 235 -18.71 7.80 -2.33
N ILE A 236 -19.02 7.36 -1.10
CA ILE A 236 -19.69 6.10 -0.79
C ILE A 236 -20.90 6.40 0.06
N ASP A 237 -22.08 6.02 -0.43
CA ASP A 237 -23.32 6.13 0.33
C ASP A 237 -23.57 4.83 1.09
N VAL A 238 -23.69 4.96 2.41
CA VAL A 238 -23.95 3.87 3.34
C VAL A 238 -25.37 4.07 3.88
N PRO A 239 -26.33 3.18 3.52
CA PRO A 239 -27.68 3.27 4.06
C PRO A 239 -27.69 2.92 5.57
N TYR A 240 -28.79 3.23 6.24
CA TYR A 240 -28.98 2.73 7.61
C TYR A 240 -28.89 1.22 7.67
N ALA A 241 -28.27 0.71 8.74
CA ALA A 241 -28.20 -0.71 8.97
C ALA A 241 -29.61 -1.29 9.22
N PRO A 242 -29.91 -2.50 8.73
CA PRO A 242 -31.10 -3.25 9.11
C PRO A 242 -31.32 -3.30 10.62
N ALA A 243 -32.57 -3.33 11.04
CA ALA A 243 -32.94 -3.30 12.47
C ALA A 243 -32.27 -4.43 13.27
N GLU A 244 -31.99 -5.60 12.67
CA GLU A 244 -31.32 -6.70 13.38
C GLU A 244 -29.87 -6.37 13.80
N LEU A 245 -29.24 -5.39 13.13
CA LEU A 245 -27.91 -4.88 13.44
C LEU A 245 -27.95 -3.70 14.41
N ASP A 246 -29.12 -3.12 14.68
CA ASP A 246 -29.31 -1.99 15.59
C ASP A 246 -29.76 -2.42 16.99
N GLN A 247 -30.17 -3.68 17.18
CA GLN A 247 -30.62 -4.16 18.48
C GLN A 247 -29.47 -4.05 19.51
N PRO A 248 -29.64 -3.30 20.61
CA PRO A 248 -28.74 -3.41 21.74
C PRO A 248 -28.82 -4.86 22.22
N ALA A 249 -27.66 -5.47 22.52
CA ALA A 249 -27.64 -6.79 23.11
C ALA A 249 -28.61 -6.77 24.29
N ALA A 250 -29.69 -7.57 24.22
CA ALA A 250 -30.64 -7.67 25.30
C ALA A 250 -29.82 -7.95 26.56
N TYR A 251 -29.85 -7.02 27.52
CA TYR A 251 -29.28 -7.28 28.83
C TYR A 251 -29.99 -8.53 29.32
N ALA A 252 -29.28 -9.65 29.39
CA ALA A 252 -29.77 -10.83 30.08
C ALA A 252 -29.94 -10.40 31.53
N SER A 253 -31.18 -10.14 31.92
CA SER A 253 -31.58 -9.98 33.31
C SER A 253 -31.29 -11.31 34.00
N THR A 254 -30.19 -11.37 34.75
CA THR A 254 -29.95 -12.40 35.75
C THR A 254 -30.44 -11.86 37.09
#